data_AF-A0A963T7L1-F1
#
_entry.id   AF-A0A963T7L1-F1
#
_cell.length_a   1.000
_cell.length_b   1.000
_cell.length_c   1.000
_cell.angle_alpha   90.00
_cell.angle_beta   90.00
_cell.angle_gamma   90.00
#
_symmetry.space_group_name_H-M   'P 1'
#
loop_
_entity.id
_entity.type
_entity.pdbx_description
1 polymer ?
#
loop_
_entity_poly.entity_id
_entity_poly.type
_entity_poly.pdbx_seq_one_letter_code
_entity_poly.pdbx_strand_id
1 'polypeptide(L)'
;MKIAITAACLAAVIAGPGCKTFGGGGPTIVQVNSDPAGALVRVEGFGECETPCTVEVDKPRRAQVAKAGYNPKQIMLEPGKRKVTVTLELSAPTTGVDETELPEL
;
A
#
# COMPACT_ATOMS: atom_id res chain seq x y z
N MET A 1 49.58 55.21 1.50
CA MET A 1 48.91 55.34 0.19
C MET A 1 49.16 54.04 -0.57
N LYS A 2 48.21 53.20 -1.00
CA LYS A 2 46.74 53.16 -1.07
C LYS A 2 46.34 51.69 -0.88
N ILE A 3 45.31 51.42 -0.09
CA ILE A 3 44.72 50.10 0.14
C ILE A 3 43.57 49.92 -0.87
N ALA A 4 43.60 48.83 -1.63
CA ALA A 4 42.49 48.21 -2.36
C ALA A 4 43.02 46.80 -2.74
N ILE A 5 42.30 45.69 -2.68
CA ILE A 5 40.94 45.43 -3.16
C ILE A 5 40.37 44.30 -2.29
N THR A 6 39.16 44.55 -1.81
CA THR A 6 38.19 43.60 -1.28
C THR A 6 37.85 42.51 -2.30
N ALA A 7 38.06 41.25 -1.96
CA ALA A 7 37.34 40.13 -2.56
C ALA A 7 37.12 39.05 -1.50
N ALA A 8 35.99 39.20 -0.81
CA ALA A 8 35.43 38.17 0.04
C ALA A 8 35.01 36.97 -0.84
N CYS A 9 35.76 35.89 -0.77
CA CYS A 9 35.26 34.55 -1.11
C CYS A 9 35.36 33.70 0.15
N LEU A 10 34.43 33.96 1.07
CA LEU A 10 34.10 33.06 2.16
C LEU A 10 33.46 31.82 1.52
N ALA A 11 34.27 30.83 1.15
CA ALA A 11 33.79 29.55 0.64
C ALA A 11 33.18 28.75 1.80
N ALA A 12 31.94 29.06 2.12
CA ALA A 12 31.12 28.34 3.07
C ALA A 12 30.65 27.00 2.48
N VAL A 13 30.83 25.98 3.31
CA VAL A 13 30.32 24.61 3.26
C VAL A 13 28.90 24.48 2.69
N ILE A 14 28.69 23.55 1.75
CA ILE A 14 27.42 22.80 1.65
C ILE A 14 27.71 21.36 1.24
N ALA A 15 27.81 20.50 2.26
CA ALA A 15 27.70 19.06 2.11
C ALA A 15 26.22 18.68 1.97
N GLY A 16 25.86 17.97 0.89
CA GLY A 16 24.56 17.34 0.67
C GLY A 16 23.44 18.31 0.23
N PRO A 17 22.54 17.91 -0.68
CA PRO A 17 21.88 16.62 -0.60
C PRO A 17 22.28 15.71 -1.76
N GLY A 18 22.51 14.44 -1.46
CA GLY A 18 22.32 13.42 -2.49
C GLY A 18 20.91 13.60 -3.02
N CYS A 19 20.80 14.04 -4.27
CA CYS A 19 19.55 13.95 -5.01
C CYS A 19 19.30 12.45 -5.18
N LYS A 20 18.64 11.82 -4.19
CA LYS A 20 17.93 10.57 -4.43
C LYS A 20 16.85 10.95 -5.41
N THR A 21 17.16 10.82 -6.71
CA THR A 21 16.20 10.85 -7.79
C THR A 21 15.04 9.98 -7.35
N PHE A 22 13.96 10.63 -6.95
CA PHE A 22 12.73 9.98 -6.54
C PHE A 22 12.29 9.16 -7.75
N GLY A 23 12.35 7.84 -7.60
CA GLY A 23 12.34 6.88 -8.70
C GLY A 23 11.22 7.16 -9.69
N GLY A 24 11.59 7.49 -10.93
CA GLY A 24 10.70 7.51 -12.07
C GLY A 24 10.28 6.09 -12.42
N GLY A 25 9.28 5.57 -11.71
CA GLY A 25 8.46 4.48 -12.19
C GLY A 25 7.25 5.11 -12.86
N GLY A 26 7.15 5.00 -14.19
CA GLY A 26 5.89 5.27 -14.87
C GLY A 26 4.76 4.38 -14.31
N PRO A 27 3.50 4.65 -14.68
CA PRO A 27 2.39 3.82 -14.24
C PRO A 27 2.70 2.35 -14.49
N THR A 28 2.64 1.56 -13.43
CA THR A 28 2.91 0.12 -13.49
C THR A 28 1.61 -0.63 -13.30
N ILE A 29 1.35 -1.55 -14.22
CA ILE A 29 0.23 -2.48 -14.11
C ILE A 29 0.57 -3.54 -13.05
N VAL A 30 -0.23 -3.60 -11.99
CA VAL A 30 -0.09 -4.53 -10.88
C VAL A 30 -1.26 -5.52 -10.89
N GLN A 31 -0.97 -6.81 -11.05
CA GLN A 31 -1.96 -7.87 -10.92
C GLN A 31 -2.12 -8.27 -9.45
N VAL A 32 -3.31 -8.10 -8.90
CA VAL A 32 -3.66 -8.45 -7.53
C VAL A 32 -4.42 -9.78 -7.54
N ASN A 33 -3.84 -10.77 -6.86
CA ASN A 33 -4.45 -12.08 -6.64
C ASN A 33 -4.68 -12.28 -5.15
N SER A 34 -5.67 -13.09 -4.79
CA SER A 34 -5.86 -13.53 -3.42
C SER A 34 -6.08 -15.03 -3.34
N ASP A 35 -5.78 -15.57 -2.16
CA ASP A 35 -6.14 -16.93 -1.77
C ASP A 35 -6.95 -16.85 -0.46
N PRO A 36 -8.27 -17.12 -0.49
CA PRO A 36 -9.04 -17.59 -1.64
C PRO A 36 -9.28 -16.51 -2.70
N ALA A 37 -9.56 -16.94 -3.95
CA ALA A 37 -9.95 -16.04 -5.04
C ALA A 37 -11.32 -15.38 -4.80
N GLY A 38 -11.63 -14.29 -5.51
CA GLY A 38 -12.87 -13.53 -5.35
C GLY A 38 -12.90 -12.74 -4.03
N ALA A 39 -11.77 -12.14 -3.66
CA ALA A 39 -11.72 -11.15 -2.60
C ALA A 39 -11.92 -9.75 -3.19
N LEU A 40 -12.63 -8.89 -2.46
CA LEU A 40 -12.83 -7.49 -2.82
C LEU A 40 -11.56 -6.71 -2.47
N VAL A 41 -10.99 -6.04 -3.46
CA VAL A 41 -9.82 -5.16 -3.36
C VAL A 41 -10.26 -3.73 -3.54
N ARG A 42 -10.12 -2.93 -2.50
CA ARG A 42 -10.38 -1.49 -2.52
C ARG A 42 -9.07 -0.73 -2.56
N VAL A 43 -8.80 -0.03 -3.66
CA VAL A 43 -7.57 0.73 -3.88
C VAL A 43 -7.84 2.23 -3.71
N GLU A 44 -6.99 2.89 -2.92
CA GLU A 44 -7.10 4.31 -2.63
C GLU A 44 -7.00 5.17 -3.91
N GLY A 45 -8.12 5.77 -4.31
CA GLY A 45 -8.22 6.65 -5.48
C GLY A 45 -8.52 5.98 -6.81
N PHE A 46 -8.63 4.64 -6.86
CA PHE A 46 -8.97 3.89 -8.08
C PHE A 46 -10.31 3.15 -7.99
N GLY A 47 -10.80 2.86 -6.79
CA GLY A 47 -12.09 2.20 -6.58
C GLY A 47 -11.94 0.77 -6.09
N GLU A 48 -12.88 -0.10 -6.47
CA GLU A 48 -13.00 -1.47 -6.01
C GLU A 48 -12.95 -2.46 -7.18
N CYS A 49 -12.28 -3.60 -7.00
CA CYS A 49 -12.26 -4.71 -7.95
C CYS A 49 -12.26 -6.06 -7.20
N GLU A 50 -12.65 -7.13 -7.88
CA GLU A 50 -12.59 -8.48 -7.31
C GLU A 50 -11.36 -9.24 -7.83
N THR A 51 -10.64 -9.94 -6.94
CA THR A 51 -9.47 -10.73 -7.35
C THR A 51 -9.87 -11.99 -8.16
N PRO A 52 -9.11 -12.36 -9.19
CA PRO A 52 -7.92 -11.67 -9.69
C PRO A 52 -8.28 -10.40 -10.51
N CYS A 53 -7.72 -9.26 -10.13
CA CYS A 53 -7.88 -7.99 -10.86
C CYS A 53 -6.55 -7.31 -11.13
N THR A 54 -6.57 -6.36 -12.04
CA THR A 54 -5.39 -5.63 -12.49
C THR A 54 -5.61 -4.14 -12.24
N VAL A 55 -4.63 -3.49 -11.61
CA VAL A 55 -4.71 -2.07 -11.23
C VAL A 55 -3.48 -1.34 -11.72
N GLU A 56 -3.67 -0.19 -12.34
CA GLU A 56 -2.58 0.68 -12.76
C GLU A 56 -2.16 1.57 -11.58
N VAL A 57 -0.89 1.53 -11.20
CA VAL A 57 -0.38 2.24 -10.02
C VAL A 57 0.76 3.15 -10.44
N ASP A 58 0.57 4.45 -10.26
CA ASP A 58 1.49 5.53 -10.60
C ASP A 58 2.47 5.87 -9.46
N LYS A 59 2.02 5.69 -8.22
CA LYS A 59 2.76 5.91 -6.98
C LYS A 59 2.31 4.91 -5.93
N PRO A 60 3.06 4.68 -4.84
CA PRO A 60 2.60 3.78 -3.78
C PRO A 60 1.19 4.10 -3.30
N ARG A 61 0.27 3.13 -3.36
CA ARG A 61 -1.13 3.26 -2.92
C ARG A 61 -1.46 2.18 -1.90
N ARG A 62 -2.26 2.53 -0.90
CA ARG A 62 -2.84 1.54 0.00
C ARG A 62 -4.00 0.84 -0.71
N ALA A 63 -4.08 -0.46 -0.51
CA ALA A 63 -5.23 -1.26 -0.89
C ALA A 63 -5.69 -2.11 0.30
N GLN A 64 -7.00 -2.24 0.44
CA GLN A 64 -7.62 -3.13 1.42
C GLN A 64 -8.19 -4.34 0.66
N VAL A 65 -7.81 -5.54 1.08
CA VAL A 65 -8.32 -6.80 0.55
C VAL A 65 -9.23 -7.41 1.60
N ALA A 66 -10.49 -7.66 1.26
CA ALA A 66 -11.49 -8.20 2.16
C ALA A 66 -12.28 -9.30 1.47
N LYS A 67 -12.65 -10.34 2.22
CA LYS A 67 -13.53 -11.41 1.75
C LYS A 67 -14.42 -11.84 2.90
N ALA A 68 -15.69 -12.12 2.63
CA ALA A 68 -16.63 -12.58 3.64
C ALA A 68 -16.13 -13.86 4.33
N GLY A 69 -16.13 -13.88 5.66
CA GLY A 69 -15.58 -14.99 6.46
C GLY A 69 -14.05 -14.97 6.64
N TYR A 70 -13.36 -13.94 6.14
CA TYR A 70 -11.90 -13.78 6.28
C TYR A 70 -11.53 -12.44 6.88
N ASN A 71 -10.39 -12.40 7.57
CA ASN A 71 -9.84 -11.19 8.15
C ASN A 71 -9.38 -10.24 7.02
N PRO A 72 -9.83 -8.96 7.04
CA PRO A 72 -9.40 -7.99 6.04
C PRO A 72 -7.91 -7.68 6.21
N LYS A 73 -7.20 -7.51 5.09
CA LYS A 73 -5.77 -7.24 5.06
C LYS A 73 -5.47 -5.96 4.30
N GLN A 74 -4.61 -5.11 4.85
CA GLN A 74 -4.11 -3.93 4.17
C GLN A 74 -2.75 -4.24 3.53
N ILE A 75 -2.60 -3.84 2.28
CA ILE A 75 -1.36 -3.97 1.53
C ILE A 75 -0.98 -2.63 0.89
N MET A 76 0.31 -2.46 0.61
CA MET A 76 0.81 -1.34 -0.18
C MET A 76 1.12 -1.83 -1.59
N LEU A 77 0.45 -1.25 -2.58
CA LEU A 77 0.75 -1.45 -3.99
C LEU A 77 1.83 -0.45 -4.39
N GLU A 78 2.99 -0.96 -4.79
CA GLU A 78 4.13 -0.13 -5.21
C GLU A 78 4.30 -0.22 -6.74
N PRO A 79 4.51 0.92 -7.43
CA PRO A 79 4.92 0.90 -8.83
C PRO A 79 6.24 0.15 -8.95
N GLY A 80 6.33 -0.78 -9.89
CA GLY A 80 7.46 -1.71 -10.07
C GLY A 80 7.18 -3.17 -9.67
N LYS A 81 6.15 -3.44 -8.87
CA LYS A 81 5.73 -4.82 -8.55
C LYS A 81 4.59 -5.27 -9.45
N ARG A 82 4.88 -6.04 -10.50
CA ARG A 82 3.87 -6.48 -11.49
C ARG A 82 2.81 -7.44 -10.95
N LYS A 83 3.09 -8.17 -9.87
CA LYS A 83 2.18 -9.16 -9.29
C LYS A 83 2.26 -9.15 -7.77
N VAL A 84 1.09 -9.18 -7.13
CA VAL A 84 0.93 -9.30 -5.68
C VAL A 84 -0.07 -10.42 -5.41
N THR A 85 0.26 -11.32 -4.48
CA THR A 85 -0.63 -12.38 -4.02
C THR A 85 -0.89 -12.20 -2.53
N VAL A 86 -2.15 -12.17 -2.13
CA VAL A 86 -2.58 -11.96 -0.75
C VAL A 86 -3.28 -13.19 -0.22
N THR A 87 -2.66 -13.89 0.71
CA THR A 87 -3.32 -14.96 1.48
C THR A 87 -4.13 -14.33 2.60
N LEU A 88 -5.42 -14.69 2.67
CA LEU A 88 -6.36 -14.26 3.69
C LEU A 88 -6.54 -15.36 4.74
N GLU A 89 -6.65 -14.94 5.99
CA GLU A 89 -6.87 -15.86 7.11
C GLU A 89 -8.35 -15.89 7.45
N LEU A 90 -8.90 -17.08 7.69
CA LEU A 90 -10.30 -17.22 8.10
C LEU A 90 -10.54 -16.45 9.41
N SER A 91 -11.55 -15.60 9.40
CA SER A 91 -12.11 -15.08 10.65
C SER A 91 -12.81 -16.25 11.30
N ALA A 92 -12.23 -16.82 12.37
CA ALA A 92 -12.86 -17.94 13.06
C ALA A 92 -14.33 -17.59 13.35
N PRO A 93 -15.31 -18.39 12.87
CA PRO A 93 -16.70 -18.15 13.19
C PRO A 93 -16.83 -18.31 14.70
N THR A 94 -17.35 -17.31 15.40
CA THR A 94 -17.80 -17.50 16.78
C THR A 94 -19.05 -18.36 16.73
N THR A 95 -18.89 -19.67 16.52
CA THR A 95 -19.89 -20.68 16.87
C THR A 95 -19.89 -20.81 18.39
N GLY A 96 -20.35 -19.76 19.04
CA GLY A 96 -20.67 -19.70 20.47
C GLY A 96 -22.04 -19.04 20.58
N VAL A 97 -23.01 -19.56 19.83
CA VAL A 97 -24.41 -19.32 20.17
C VAL A 97 -24.68 -20.38 21.22
N ASP A 98 -24.49 -20.03 22.48
CA ASP A 98 -24.97 -20.86 23.58
C ASP A 98 -26.49 -21.01 23.39
N GLU A 99 -26.90 -22.19 22.93
CA GLU A 99 -28.28 -22.68 23.02
C GLU A 99 -28.62 -22.93 24.50
N THR A 100 -28.51 -21.91 25.36
CA THR A 100 -28.99 -22.03 26.74
C THR A 100 -30.51 -21.94 26.72
N GLU A 101 -31.13 -23.11 26.53
CA GLU A 101 -32.30 -23.58 27.26
C GLU A 101 -33.38 -22.50 27.51
N LEU A 102 -34.22 -22.26 26.51
CA LEU A 102 -35.54 -21.67 26.74
C LEU A 102 -36.32 -22.64 27.65
N PRO A 103 -36.73 -22.25 28.88
CA PRO A 103 -37.59 -23.10 29.68
C PRO A 103 -38.93 -23.26 28.96
N GLU A 104 -39.36 -24.51 28.76
CA GLU A 104 -40.73 -24.82 28.37
C GLU A 104 -41.66 -24.29 29.48
N LEU A 105 -42.59 -23.40 29.11
CA LEU A 105 -43.63 -22.85 29.99
C LEU A 105 -44.84 -23.79 30.07
#